data_AF-A0A7X7YY01-F1
#
_entry.id   AF-A0A7X7YY01-F1
#
_cell.length_a   1.000
_cell.length_b   1.000
_cell.length_c   1.000
_cell.angle_alpha   90.00
_cell.angle_beta   90.00
_cell.angle_gamma   90.00
#
_symmetry.space_group_name_H-M   'P 1'
#
loop_
_entity.id
_entity.type
_entity.pdbx_description
1 polymer ?
#
loop_
_entity_poly.entity_id
_entity_poly.type
_entity_poly.pdbx_seq_one_letter_code
_entity_poly.pdbx_strand_id
1 'polypeptide(L)'
;MRVSRARAGIVGCLAALAVCAGCKRQEGQATATPMSIVTKSGIQMVLIPAGSFRMGDDEGGPDEKPAHQVKLNSFFMDRFEVVQAEFKKHQISDPSHFKGDDRPLEQINWADAALYCNERSLMEGLEPCYNEETWECNFDASGYRLPTEAEWEYACRAGTDTKYSFGDRTAQLGVYAWWSDTSAGTTHPVGRKEPNPWGLYDMHGNVAEWCNDRYDPNYYAQSPSENPRGPAQGQERVIRGGGWNSNAASCKSAYRASDPAIDDTCLANDAIGFRCVRKGPIESPVSEGGSSMPSDPRPKTAFVYHDVYLEHKTPAGHPESPKRLTAIVERLKADRLDGELASLTPQPAQEKWIQTVHTAGYIERARKACAEGDDYLDSGDVPISTRSYEAAVLAAGGVLTAVDAVMKGQVENAFCAVRPPGHHALADRAMGFCIFNNVAIGARYVQQQYHLAKVLIVDWDVHHGNGTQAAFYEDPSVLYFSVHQYPFYPGTGAETETGKGAGLGATINVPLPAGSGDDDFLEAFEKKLTPAADAFRPDFVFVSAGFDAHENDTLGGMRVTTGCFGKLTRIVKGIAERSCQGRLVSVLEGGYGLEGLASSVETHLRALMD
;
A
#
# COMPACT_ATOMS: atom_id res chain seq x y z
N MET A 1 -67.78 30.22 47.05
CA MET A 1 -66.76 29.96 48.10
C MET A 1 -66.10 28.62 47.83
N ARG A 2 -64.77 28.61 47.79
CA ARG A 2 -63.78 27.51 47.94
C ARG A 2 -64.14 26.04 47.64
N VAL A 3 -63.34 25.45 46.72
CA VAL A 3 -62.44 24.25 46.90
C VAL A 3 -63.21 22.90 47.10
N SER A 4 -62.94 21.75 46.47
CA SER A 4 -61.69 21.13 46.04
C SER A 4 -61.93 19.86 45.19
N ARG A 5 -61.09 19.71 44.16
CA ARG A 5 -60.45 18.53 43.54
C ARG A 5 -60.90 17.08 43.85
N ALA A 6 -61.42 16.43 42.79
CA ALA A 6 -60.88 15.27 42.03
C ALA A 6 -60.32 14.00 42.70
N ARG A 7 -60.89 12.84 42.31
CA ARG A 7 -60.28 11.51 42.04
C ARG A 7 -61.22 10.78 41.04
N ALA A 8 -60.76 10.46 39.82
CA ALA A 8 -60.16 9.20 39.36
C ALA A 8 -61.17 8.05 39.14
N GLY A 9 -61.24 7.51 37.90
CA GLY A 9 -61.84 6.19 37.62
C GLY A 9 -62.51 5.98 36.25
N ILE A 10 -61.70 5.60 35.25
CA ILE A 10 -61.92 4.56 34.20
C ILE A 10 -63.25 4.52 33.40
N VAL A 11 -63.17 4.69 32.07
CA VAL A 11 -63.61 3.80 30.96
C VAL A 11 -62.87 4.31 29.69
N GLY A 12 -61.97 3.60 29.02
CA GLY A 12 -62.20 2.47 28.11
C GLY A 12 -62.37 2.98 26.66
N CYS A 13 -61.39 2.74 25.76
CA CYS A 13 -61.63 2.60 24.31
C CYS A 13 -60.40 2.17 23.51
N LEU A 14 -60.68 1.45 22.43
CA LEU A 14 -59.78 0.78 21.49
C LEU A 14 -58.78 1.72 20.80
N ALA A 15 -57.55 1.23 20.60
CA ALA A 15 -56.53 1.84 19.75
C ALA A 15 -56.49 1.14 18.38
N ALA A 16 -56.66 1.91 17.31
CA ALA A 16 -56.30 1.55 15.95
C ALA A 16 -55.04 2.32 15.55
N LEU A 17 -54.04 1.60 15.06
CA LEU A 17 -52.75 2.11 14.59
C LEU A 17 -52.90 2.87 13.28
N ALA A 18 -52.35 4.09 13.22
CA ALA A 18 -51.99 4.78 11.98
C ALA A 18 -50.52 5.23 12.10
N VAL A 19 -49.74 4.89 11.07
CA VAL A 19 -48.30 5.13 10.96
C VAL A 19 -48.04 6.61 10.68
N CYS A 20 -47.27 7.27 11.55
CA CYS A 20 -46.67 8.58 11.27
C CYS A 20 -45.19 8.38 10.92
N ALA A 21 -44.81 8.85 9.73
CA ALA A 21 -43.44 8.99 9.29
C ALA A 21 -42.70 10.00 10.19
N GLY A 22 -41.65 9.53 10.88
CA GLY A 22 -40.71 10.37 11.60
C GLY A 22 -39.37 10.37 10.88
N CYS A 23 -38.91 11.55 10.44
CA CYS A 23 -37.55 11.78 9.97
C CYS A 23 -36.54 11.31 11.02
N LYS A 24 -35.79 10.25 10.70
CA LYS A 24 -34.59 9.88 11.46
C LYS A 24 -33.41 10.70 10.92
N ARG A 25 -32.69 11.36 11.83
CA ARG A 25 -31.36 11.94 11.59
C ARG A 25 -30.47 10.87 10.97
N GLN A 26 -29.85 11.17 9.83
CA GLN A 26 -28.71 10.40 9.33
C GLN A 26 -27.54 10.64 10.28
N GLU A 27 -27.11 9.59 10.96
CA GLU A 27 -25.82 9.54 11.64
C GLU A 27 -24.72 9.50 10.56
N GLY A 28 -23.67 10.31 10.77
CA GLY A 28 -22.62 10.57 9.81
C GLY A 28 -21.84 9.32 9.41
N GLN A 29 -21.52 9.23 8.12
CA GLN A 29 -20.53 8.29 7.59
C GLN A 29 -19.17 8.55 8.26
N ALA A 30 -18.57 7.50 8.81
CA ALA A 30 -17.19 7.53 9.26
C ALA A 30 -16.27 7.77 8.06
N THR A 31 -15.56 8.90 8.05
CA THR A 31 -14.58 9.25 7.04
C THR A 31 -13.38 8.32 7.16
N ALA A 32 -13.02 7.63 6.08
CA ALA A 32 -11.77 6.88 5.99
C ALA A 32 -10.62 7.83 6.33
N THR A 33 -9.75 7.44 7.27
CA THR A 33 -8.63 8.30 7.66
C THR A 33 -7.64 8.35 6.50
N PRO A 34 -7.31 9.54 5.98
CA PRO A 34 -6.41 9.67 4.84
C PRO A 34 -5.03 9.12 5.22
N MET A 35 -4.42 8.36 4.31
CA MET A 35 -3.13 7.72 4.55
C MET A 35 -2.08 8.79 4.83
N SER A 36 -1.51 8.77 6.04
CA SER A 36 -0.50 9.73 6.47
C SER A 36 0.77 9.04 6.95
N ILE A 37 1.91 9.65 6.70
CA ILE A 37 3.21 9.25 7.26
C ILE A 37 3.70 10.30 8.25
N VAL A 38 4.56 9.87 9.17
CA VAL A 38 5.40 10.78 9.97
C VAL A 38 6.82 10.67 9.43
N THR A 39 7.39 11.79 8.99
CA THR A 39 8.75 11.82 8.42
C THR A 39 9.81 11.68 9.51
N LYS A 40 11.09 11.53 9.14
CA LYS A 40 12.18 11.42 10.13
C LYS A 40 12.30 12.69 11.00
N SER A 41 11.92 13.85 10.47
CA SER A 41 11.84 15.11 11.23
C SER A 41 10.59 15.25 12.11
N GLY A 42 9.69 14.26 12.11
CA GLY A 42 8.47 14.24 12.91
C GLY A 42 7.28 14.96 12.28
N ILE A 43 7.39 15.36 11.01
CA ILE A 43 6.34 16.10 10.29
C ILE A 43 5.33 15.13 9.71
N GLN A 44 4.04 15.44 9.84
CA GLN A 44 2.97 14.63 9.25
C GLN A 44 2.77 15.01 7.78
N MET A 45 2.80 14.02 6.89
CA MET A 45 2.41 14.20 5.49
C MET A 45 1.25 13.28 5.14
N VAL A 46 0.36 13.77 4.29
CA VAL A 46 -0.75 13.02 3.69
C VAL A 46 -0.32 12.53 2.31
N LEU A 47 -0.61 11.27 1.98
CA LEU A 47 -0.48 10.78 0.61
C LEU A 47 -1.65 11.27 -0.23
N ILE A 48 -1.34 12.09 -1.21
CA ILE A 48 -2.27 12.57 -2.23
C ILE A 48 -2.28 11.56 -3.38
N PRO A 49 -3.41 10.90 -3.66
CA PRO A 49 -3.45 9.84 -4.65
C PRO A 49 -3.36 10.43 -6.05
N ALA A 50 -2.57 9.82 -6.92
CA ALA A 50 -2.64 9.97 -8.37
C ALA A 50 -4.08 9.91 -8.84
N GLY A 51 -4.38 10.76 -9.80
CA GLY A 51 -5.72 10.88 -10.31
C GLY A 51 -5.84 12.01 -11.31
N SER A 52 -7.05 12.19 -11.77
CA SER A 52 -7.39 13.21 -12.75
C SER A 52 -8.44 14.14 -12.16
N PHE A 53 -8.26 15.44 -12.37
CA PHE A 53 -9.22 16.46 -11.95
C PHE A 53 -9.33 17.57 -12.98
N ARG A 54 -10.44 18.31 -12.91
CA ARG A 54 -10.64 19.52 -13.70
C ARG A 54 -9.98 20.68 -12.96
N MET A 55 -8.86 21.15 -13.49
CA MET A 55 -8.10 22.29 -13.00
C MET A 55 -8.68 23.57 -13.56
N GLY A 56 -8.81 24.60 -12.73
CA GLY A 56 -9.46 25.87 -13.09
C GLY A 56 -10.98 25.86 -12.94
N ASP A 57 -11.60 26.99 -13.31
CA ASP A 57 -13.04 27.23 -13.22
C ASP A 57 -13.50 28.14 -14.38
N ASP A 58 -14.33 27.60 -15.29
CA ASP A 58 -14.89 28.35 -16.42
C ASP A 58 -15.90 29.43 -15.98
N GLU A 59 -16.45 29.30 -14.77
CA GLU A 59 -17.30 30.31 -14.13
C GLU A 59 -16.49 31.27 -13.23
N GLY A 60 -15.18 31.03 -13.12
CA GLY A 60 -14.23 31.74 -12.29
C GLY A 60 -13.72 33.08 -12.84
N GLY A 61 -12.66 33.58 -12.20
CA GLY A 61 -11.90 34.74 -12.68
C GLY A 61 -11.14 34.46 -13.98
N PRO A 62 -10.60 35.48 -14.67
CA PRO A 62 -9.85 35.30 -15.92
C PRO A 62 -8.65 34.35 -15.77
N ASP A 63 -7.93 34.45 -14.66
CA ASP A 63 -6.74 33.62 -14.40
C ASP A 63 -7.08 32.17 -14.02
N GLU A 64 -8.35 31.88 -13.78
CA GLU A 64 -8.87 30.53 -13.46
C GLU A 64 -9.29 29.77 -14.74
N LYS A 65 -9.19 30.41 -15.93
CA LYS A 65 -9.69 29.88 -17.21
C LYS A 65 -8.58 29.59 -18.22
N PRO A 66 -8.82 28.68 -19.18
CA PRO A 66 -9.95 27.75 -19.23
C PRO A 66 -9.79 26.61 -18.22
N ALA A 67 -10.92 26.08 -17.74
CA ALA A 67 -10.87 24.84 -17.00
C ALA A 67 -10.47 23.68 -17.92
N HIS A 68 -9.54 22.83 -17.49
CA HIS A 68 -8.95 21.77 -18.31
C HIS A 68 -8.65 20.52 -17.49
N GLN A 69 -8.52 19.38 -18.18
CA GLN A 69 -8.25 18.11 -17.52
C GLN A 69 -6.75 17.97 -17.24
N VAL A 70 -6.41 17.73 -15.97
CA VAL A 70 -5.06 17.42 -15.54
C VAL A 70 -5.03 16.06 -14.86
N LYS A 71 -3.97 15.30 -15.10
CA LYS A 71 -3.64 14.04 -14.43
C LYS A 71 -2.34 14.21 -13.67
N LEU A 72 -2.34 13.81 -12.40
CA LEU A 72 -1.17 13.86 -11.53
C LEU A 72 -0.79 12.46 -11.07
N ASN A 73 0.51 12.27 -10.89
CA ASN A 73 1.05 11.14 -10.13
C ASN A 73 0.78 11.34 -8.63
N SER A 74 1.01 10.31 -7.84
CA SER A 74 0.87 10.41 -6.39
C SER A 74 2.02 11.21 -5.78
N PHE A 75 1.74 11.95 -4.72
CA PHE A 75 2.74 12.69 -3.97
C PHE A 75 2.35 12.77 -2.51
N PHE A 76 3.34 12.85 -1.62
CA PHE A 76 3.09 13.23 -0.24
C PHE A 76 3.04 14.75 -0.13
N MET A 77 2.11 15.29 0.64
CA MET A 77 2.01 16.72 0.97
C MET A 77 1.97 16.89 2.48
N ASP A 78 2.70 17.87 3.02
CA ASP A 78 2.64 18.20 4.44
C ASP A 78 1.17 18.48 4.85
N ARG A 79 0.80 17.92 5.99
CA ARG A 79 -0.58 17.99 6.50
C ARG A 79 -1.01 19.41 6.85
N PHE A 80 -0.04 20.22 7.25
CA PHE A 80 -0.18 21.61 7.67
C PHE A 80 0.79 22.48 6.86
N GLU A 81 0.56 23.79 6.85
CA GLU A 81 1.58 24.77 6.48
C GLU A 81 2.84 24.59 7.37
N VAL A 82 4.03 24.86 6.84
CA VAL A 82 5.27 24.81 7.64
C VAL A 82 5.17 25.82 8.78
N VAL A 83 5.47 25.40 10.00
CA VAL A 83 5.35 26.25 11.19
C VAL A 83 6.67 26.86 11.61
N GLN A 84 6.61 27.98 12.35
CA GLN A 84 7.79 28.72 12.81
C GLN A 84 8.76 27.86 13.63
N ALA A 85 8.26 26.94 14.46
CA ALA A 85 9.12 26.05 15.25
C ALA A 85 9.92 25.06 14.40
N GLU A 86 9.40 24.64 13.25
CA GLU A 86 10.12 23.76 12.34
C GLU A 86 11.27 24.51 11.69
N PHE A 87 11.00 25.72 11.19
CA PHE A 87 12.00 26.58 10.55
C PHE A 87 13.17 26.96 11.46
N LYS A 88 12.91 27.26 12.74
CA LYS A 88 13.95 27.59 13.74
C LYS A 88 14.96 26.45 13.94
N LYS A 89 14.58 25.19 13.71
CA LYS A 89 15.51 24.03 13.82
C LYS A 89 16.62 24.09 12.78
N HIS A 90 16.42 24.81 11.68
CA HIS A 90 17.39 24.98 10.59
C HIS A 90 18.37 26.12 10.85
N GLN A 91 18.35 26.74 12.05
CA GLN A 91 19.21 27.88 12.43
C GLN A 91 19.06 29.11 11.50
N ILE A 92 17.94 29.22 10.80
CA ILE A 92 17.58 30.38 9.99
C ILE A 92 16.73 31.32 10.85
N SER A 93 16.92 32.64 10.69
CA SER A 93 16.12 33.65 11.39
C SER A 93 14.65 33.56 10.93
N ASP A 94 13.73 33.37 11.88
CA ASP A 94 12.28 33.35 11.65
C ASP A 94 11.79 34.73 11.15
N PRO A 95 11.39 34.85 9.87
CA PRO A 95 11.04 36.13 9.26
C PRO A 95 9.61 36.58 9.57
N SER A 96 8.78 35.74 10.20
CA SER A 96 7.34 35.94 10.29
C SER A 96 6.95 37.20 11.08
N HIS A 97 6.00 37.97 10.59
CA HIS A 97 5.40 39.07 11.33
C HIS A 97 4.70 38.60 12.62
N PHE A 98 3.84 37.59 12.52
CA PHE A 98 2.98 37.13 13.61
C PHE A 98 3.60 35.96 14.36
N LYS A 99 4.08 36.19 15.60
CA LYS A 99 4.88 35.18 16.31
C LYS A 99 4.06 34.09 17.02
N GLY A 100 4.52 32.84 16.88
CA GLY A 100 4.03 31.67 17.61
C GLY A 100 4.56 30.37 17.00
N ASP A 101 5.03 29.45 17.84
CA ASP A 101 5.71 28.23 17.40
C ASP A 101 4.86 27.30 16.53
N ASP A 102 3.54 27.30 16.75
CA ASP A 102 2.54 26.52 16.01
C ASP A 102 1.82 27.32 14.90
N ARG A 103 2.23 28.58 14.67
CA ARG A 103 1.72 29.41 13.56
C ARG A 103 2.45 29.10 12.28
N PRO A 104 1.81 29.32 11.11
CA PRO A 104 2.50 29.20 9.84
C PRO A 104 3.68 30.15 9.81
N LEU A 105 4.74 29.70 9.15
CA LEU A 105 5.85 30.52 8.75
C LEU A 105 5.39 31.36 7.55
N GLU A 106 5.34 32.67 7.76
CA GLU A 106 5.05 33.67 6.72
C GLU A 106 6.18 34.68 6.58
N GLN A 107 6.03 35.61 5.63
CA GLN A 107 7.04 36.60 5.26
C GLN A 107 8.33 35.94 4.73
N ILE A 108 8.18 34.83 4.02
CA ILE A 108 9.28 34.10 3.41
C ILE A 108 9.23 34.27 1.88
N ASN A 109 10.37 34.55 1.27
CA ASN A 109 10.47 34.55 -0.19
C ASN A 109 10.49 33.11 -0.74
N TRP A 110 10.31 32.96 -2.04
CA TRP A 110 10.25 31.64 -2.68
C TRP A 110 11.58 30.87 -2.57
N ALA A 111 12.72 31.56 -2.69
CA ALA A 111 14.05 30.93 -2.69
C ALA A 111 14.38 30.33 -1.31
N ASP A 112 14.07 31.03 -0.23
CA ASP A 112 14.25 30.55 1.14
C ASP A 112 13.32 29.38 1.45
N ALA A 113 12.10 29.39 0.91
CA ALA A 113 11.18 28.25 1.00
C ALA A 113 11.71 27.01 0.24
N ALA A 114 12.29 27.21 -0.94
CA ALA A 114 12.96 26.16 -1.71
C ALA A 114 14.22 25.63 -1.00
N LEU A 115 15.02 26.53 -0.41
CA LEU A 115 16.20 26.16 0.39
C LEU A 115 15.81 25.32 1.61
N TYR A 116 14.75 25.70 2.32
CA TYR A 116 14.22 24.89 3.42
C TYR A 116 13.87 23.46 2.98
N CYS A 117 13.30 23.30 1.77
CA CYS A 117 13.01 21.98 1.22
C CYS A 117 14.30 21.15 1.00
N ASN A 118 15.37 21.74 0.49
CA ASN A 118 16.67 21.09 0.34
C ASN A 118 17.27 20.70 1.70
N GLU A 119 17.29 21.62 2.66
CA GLU A 119 17.81 21.38 4.01
C GLU A 119 17.06 20.25 4.72
N ARG A 120 15.73 20.24 4.64
CA ARG A 120 14.92 19.14 5.16
C ARG A 120 15.23 17.83 4.46
N SER A 121 15.50 17.85 3.15
CA SER A 121 15.87 16.64 2.39
C SER A 121 17.17 16.05 2.91
N LEU A 122 18.21 16.88 3.07
CA LEU A 122 19.52 16.46 3.58
C LEU A 122 19.44 15.87 4.99
N MET A 123 18.68 16.50 5.90
CA MET A 123 18.50 16.01 7.27
C MET A 123 17.86 14.63 7.33
N GLU A 124 16.98 14.33 6.37
CA GLU A 124 16.32 13.04 6.29
C GLU A 124 17.10 12.00 5.46
N GLY A 125 18.25 12.38 4.90
CA GLY A 125 19.08 11.54 4.03
C GLY A 125 18.47 11.29 2.65
N LEU A 126 17.74 12.28 2.13
CA LEU A 126 17.12 12.28 0.80
C LEU A 126 17.92 13.15 -0.18
N GLU A 127 17.73 12.89 -1.46
CA GLU A 127 18.33 13.69 -2.53
C GLU A 127 17.60 15.04 -2.67
N PRO A 128 18.29 16.19 -2.53
CA PRO A 128 17.66 17.51 -2.68
C PRO A 128 17.03 17.72 -4.06
N CYS A 129 15.91 18.44 -4.12
CA CYS A 129 15.21 18.72 -5.38
C CYS A 129 15.78 19.93 -6.11
N TYR A 130 16.22 20.98 -5.41
CA TYR A 130 16.63 22.22 -6.06
C TYR A 130 18.14 22.28 -6.27
N ASN A 131 18.56 22.75 -7.43
CA ASN A 131 19.90 23.28 -7.61
C ASN A 131 19.94 24.70 -7.02
N GLU A 132 20.77 24.96 -6.00
CA GLU A 132 20.79 26.24 -5.28
C GLU A 132 21.43 27.40 -6.08
N GLU A 133 22.10 27.12 -7.20
CA GLU A 133 22.65 28.15 -8.08
C GLU A 133 21.61 28.60 -9.12
N THR A 134 20.81 27.67 -9.64
CA THR A 134 19.86 27.94 -10.74
C THR A 134 18.40 27.96 -10.31
N TRP A 135 18.11 27.43 -9.11
CA TRP A 135 16.76 27.15 -8.60
C TRP A 135 15.91 26.24 -9.49
N GLU A 136 16.55 25.46 -10.36
CA GLU A 136 15.89 24.42 -11.13
C GLU A 136 15.54 23.23 -10.24
N CYS A 137 14.30 22.75 -10.35
CA CYS A 137 13.80 21.62 -9.57
C CYS A 137 13.94 20.30 -10.34
N ASN A 138 14.69 19.35 -9.78
CA ASN A 138 14.67 17.94 -10.16
C ASN A 138 13.46 17.25 -9.52
N PHE A 139 12.40 17.08 -10.30
CA PHE A 139 11.16 16.42 -9.87
C PHE A 139 11.28 14.90 -9.66
N ASP A 140 12.40 14.29 -10.09
CA ASP A 140 12.66 12.86 -9.91
C ASP A 140 13.49 12.54 -8.67
N ALA A 141 14.08 13.56 -8.05
CA ALA A 141 14.77 13.44 -6.77
C ALA A 141 13.81 12.97 -5.66
N SER A 142 14.37 12.31 -4.65
CA SER A 142 13.62 11.72 -3.54
C SER A 142 13.23 12.71 -2.43
N GLY A 143 13.81 13.92 -2.45
CA GLY A 143 13.65 14.96 -1.45
C GLY A 143 12.35 15.75 -1.55
N TYR A 144 12.33 16.85 -0.79
CA TYR A 144 11.21 17.77 -0.66
C TYR A 144 11.33 18.91 -1.66
N ARG A 145 10.17 19.43 -2.05
CA ARG A 145 10.02 20.62 -2.88
C ARG A 145 8.71 21.35 -2.57
N LEU A 146 8.53 22.53 -3.13
CA LEU A 146 7.22 23.19 -3.17
C LEU A 146 6.26 22.41 -4.10
N PRO A 147 4.94 22.40 -3.83
CA PRO A 147 3.97 21.78 -4.72
C PRO A 147 3.98 22.46 -6.09
N THR A 148 3.70 21.71 -7.16
CA THR A 148 3.28 22.40 -8.39
C THR A 148 1.93 23.06 -8.19
N GLU A 149 1.63 24.02 -9.04
CA GLU A 149 0.36 24.72 -9.04
C GLU A 149 -0.83 23.74 -9.17
N ALA A 150 -0.68 22.73 -10.03
CA ALA A 150 -1.68 21.68 -10.22
C ALA A 150 -1.77 20.73 -9.03
N GLU A 151 -0.64 20.34 -8.43
CA GLU A 151 -0.62 19.52 -7.21
C GLU A 151 -1.36 20.22 -6.07
N TRP A 152 -1.14 21.52 -5.90
CA TRP A 152 -1.82 22.31 -4.88
C TRP A 152 -3.33 22.34 -5.09
N GLU A 153 -3.80 22.68 -6.30
CA GLU A 153 -5.24 22.77 -6.57
C GLU A 153 -5.93 21.41 -6.42
N TYR A 154 -5.29 20.35 -6.90
CA TYR A 154 -5.78 18.99 -6.74
C TYR A 154 -5.92 18.57 -5.28
N ALA A 155 -4.88 18.84 -4.49
CA ALA A 155 -4.86 18.55 -3.06
C ALA A 155 -5.90 19.39 -2.29
N CYS A 156 -6.07 20.66 -2.65
CA CYS A 156 -7.08 21.55 -2.07
C CYS A 156 -8.49 21.01 -2.33
N ARG A 157 -8.80 20.69 -3.60
CA ARG A 157 -10.10 20.15 -4.04
C ARG A 157 -10.46 18.82 -3.39
N ALA A 158 -9.48 17.97 -3.13
CA ALA A 158 -9.66 16.68 -2.45
C ALA A 158 -10.82 15.84 -3.03
N GLY A 159 -10.88 15.75 -4.35
CA GLY A 159 -11.91 14.99 -5.08
C GLY A 159 -13.19 15.75 -5.42
N THR A 160 -13.31 17.03 -5.04
CA THR A 160 -14.47 17.88 -5.40
C THR A 160 -14.18 18.78 -6.60
N ASP A 161 -15.22 19.16 -7.34
CA ASP A 161 -15.18 20.16 -8.41
C ASP A 161 -15.77 21.52 -7.99
N THR A 162 -16.17 21.66 -6.73
CA THR A 162 -16.84 22.84 -6.16
C THR A 162 -15.87 23.99 -5.83
N LYS A 163 -16.44 25.18 -5.56
CA LYS A 163 -15.68 26.41 -5.23
C LYS A 163 -14.74 26.23 -4.04
N TYR A 164 -15.14 25.45 -3.04
CA TYR A 164 -14.32 25.04 -1.91
C TYR A 164 -14.38 23.52 -1.77
N SER A 165 -13.44 22.93 -1.03
CA SER A 165 -13.38 21.47 -0.77
C SER A 165 -14.59 20.90 0.00
N PHE A 166 -15.42 21.78 0.58
CA PHE A 166 -16.62 21.46 1.33
C PHE A 166 -17.92 21.89 0.61
N GLY A 167 -17.85 22.21 -0.69
CA GLY A 167 -18.98 22.64 -1.51
C GLY A 167 -18.97 24.13 -1.86
N ASP A 168 -20.08 24.65 -2.41
CA ASP A 168 -20.15 26.03 -2.94
C ASP A 168 -20.62 27.10 -1.96
N ARG A 169 -20.94 26.72 -0.72
CA ARG A 169 -21.55 27.64 0.26
C ARG A 169 -20.51 28.44 1.02
N THR A 170 -20.27 29.69 0.61
CA THR A 170 -19.35 30.63 1.29
C THR A 170 -19.62 30.78 2.79
N ALA A 171 -20.88 30.65 3.25
CA ALA A 171 -21.21 30.73 4.68
C ALA A 171 -20.51 29.65 5.54
N GLN A 172 -20.03 28.55 4.95
CA GLN A 172 -19.27 27.52 5.64
C GLN A 172 -17.77 27.81 5.72
N LEU A 173 -17.26 28.80 4.99
CA LEU A 173 -15.82 29.07 4.89
C LEU A 173 -15.18 29.32 6.26
N GLY A 174 -15.88 29.99 7.18
CA GLY A 174 -15.38 30.22 8.53
C GLY A 174 -15.17 28.96 9.41
N VAL A 175 -15.68 27.81 8.98
CA VAL A 175 -15.42 26.50 9.63
C VAL A 175 -14.08 25.91 9.19
N TYR A 176 -13.63 26.23 7.98
CA TYR A 176 -12.47 25.61 7.32
C TYR A 176 -11.27 26.54 7.16
N ALA A 177 -11.47 27.87 7.21
CA ALA A 177 -10.44 28.84 6.87
C ALA A 177 -10.34 29.99 7.87
N TRP A 178 -9.13 30.52 7.98
CA TRP A 178 -8.84 31.84 8.54
C TRP A 178 -8.70 32.83 7.38
N TRP A 179 -9.68 33.70 7.21
CA TRP A 179 -9.73 34.73 6.14
C TRP A 179 -10.23 36.05 6.73
N SER A 180 -10.39 37.12 5.93
CA SER A 180 -10.63 38.48 6.43
C SER A 180 -11.70 38.58 7.54
N ASP A 181 -12.75 37.78 7.43
CA ASP A 181 -13.91 37.84 8.33
C ASP A 181 -13.74 37.01 9.62
N THR A 182 -12.77 36.09 9.64
CA THR A 182 -12.60 35.11 10.73
C THR A 182 -11.22 35.10 11.38
N SER A 183 -10.22 35.68 10.72
CA SER A 183 -8.83 35.72 11.18
C SER A 183 -8.58 36.74 12.28
N ALA A 184 -9.49 37.68 12.49
CA ALA A 184 -9.26 38.84 13.36
C ALA A 184 -7.99 39.63 12.99
N GLY A 185 -7.59 39.60 11.71
CA GLY A 185 -6.45 40.38 11.20
C GLY A 185 -5.07 39.79 11.51
N THR A 186 -4.96 38.47 11.71
CA THR A 186 -3.69 37.80 12.00
C THR A 186 -3.73 36.33 11.53
N THR A 187 -2.56 35.72 11.35
CA THR A 187 -2.45 34.26 11.22
C THR A 187 -2.94 33.55 12.49
N HIS A 188 -3.14 32.24 12.43
CA HIS A 188 -3.49 31.42 13.59
C HIS A 188 -2.66 30.14 13.59
N PRO A 189 -2.53 29.47 14.74
CA PRO A 189 -1.96 28.13 14.76
C PRO A 189 -2.60 27.22 13.72
N VAL A 190 -1.77 26.45 13.02
CA VAL A 190 -2.22 25.51 11.98
C VAL A 190 -3.13 24.44 12.58
N GLY A 191 -4.06 23.92 11.77
CA GLY A 191 -4.90 22.79 12.18
C GLY A 191 -6.01 23.11 13.19
N ARG A 192 -6.37 24.39 13.37
CA ARG A 192 -7.45 24.81 14.30
C ARG A 192 -8.84 24.82 13.67
N LYS A 193 -8.92 24.78 12.33
CA LYS A 193 -10.15 24.66 11.55
C LYS A 193 -10.35 23.22 11.08
N GLU A 194 -11.50 22.92 10.49
CA GLU A 194 -11.74 21.59 9.92
C GLU A 194 -10.84 21.33 8.71
N PRO A 195 -10.32 20.11 8.53
CA PRO A 195 -9.54 19.76 7.36
C PRO A 195 -10.44 19.56 6.12
N ASN A 196 -9.82 19.56 4.95
CA ASN A 196 -10.49 19.12 3.72
C ASN A 196 -10.72 17.58 3.74
N PRO A 197 -11.47 17.01 2.77
CA PRO A 197 -11.76 15.57 2.72
C PRO A 197 -10.55 14.63 2.73
N TRP A 198 -9.36 15.10 2.37
CA TRP A 198 -8.11 14.32 2.44
C TRP A 198 -7.29 14.61 3.69
N GLY A 199 -7.82 15.34 4.67
CA GLY A 199 -7.17 15.54 5.96
C GLY A 199 -6.06 16.59 5.96
N LEU A 200 -5.96 17.40 4.90
CA LEU A 200 -5.11 18.58 4.84
C LEU A 200 -5.82 19.76 5.51
N TYR A 201 -5.09 20.51 6.32
CA TYR A 201 -5.61 21.69 7.00
C TYR A 201 -5.19 22.97 6.29
N ASP A 202 -5.95 24.03 6.56
CA ASP A 202 -5.64 25.40 6.15
C ASP A 202 -5.56 25.58 4.61
N MET A 203 -6.19 24.70 3.82
CA MET A 203 -6.18 24.76 2.35
C MET A 203 -6.98 25.92 1.74
N HIS A 204 -7.65 26.74 2.55
CA HIS A 204 -8.55 27.81 2.11
C HIS A 204 -8.31 29.14 2.85
N GLY A 205 -7.18 29.30 3.52
CA GLY A 205 -6.86 30.50 4.30
C GLY A 205 -5.72 30.25 5.28
N ASN A 206 -5.54 31.16 6.25
CA ASN A 206 -4.36 31.32 7.10
C ASN A 206 -3.23 32.02 6.37
N VAL A 207 -2.52 31.33 5.46
CA VAL A 207 -1.59 31.98 4.51
C VAL A 207 -1.81 31.45 3.10
N ALA A 208 -1.61 32.32 2.10
CA ALA A 208 -1.43 31.85 0.74
C ALA A 208 -0.10 31.10 0.64
N GLU A 209 0.01 30.16 -0.28
CA GLU A 209 1.15 29.26 -0.34
C GLU A 209 1.90 29.36 -1.66
N TRP A 210 3.24 29.42 -1.55
CA TRP A 210 4.13 29.31 -2.69
C TRP A 210 3.97 27.98 -3.43
N CYS A 211 3.76 28.07 -4.74
CA CYS A 211 3.92 26.94 -5.65
C CYS A 211 5.28 27.01 -6.37
N ASN A 212 5.77 25.89 -6.85
CA ASN A 212 7.02 25.81 -7.61
C ASN A 212 6.96 26.62 -8.93
N ASP A 213 5.78 26.70 -9.52
CA ASP A 213 5.53 27.18 -10.88
C ASP A 213 5.81 28.68 -11.03
N ARG A 214 6.31 29.04 -12.21
CA ARG A 214 6.31 30.44 -12.66
C ARG A 214 4.89 30.84 -13.08
N TYR A 215 4.57 32.12 -12.94
CA TYR A 215 3.26 32.63 -13.33
C TYR A 215 3.21 33.03 -14.81
N ASP A 216 2.16 32.59 -15.50
CA ASP A 216 1.69 33.12 -16.77
C ASP A 216 0.15 33.11 -16.75
N PRO A 217 -0.53 34.24 -17.02
CA PRO A 217 -1.99 34.30 -17.03
C PRO A 217 -2.64 33.42 -18.12
N ASN A 218 -1.92 33.09 -19.19
CA ASN A 218 -2.44 32.26 -20.29
C ASN A 218 -2.03 30.78 -20.19
N TYR A 219 -1.32 30.37 -19.13
CA TYR A 219 -0.75 29.03 -19.03
C TYR A 219 -1.79 27.92 -19.17
N TYR A 220 -2.99 28.09 -18.62
CA TYR A 220 -4.05 27.08 -18.65
C TYR A 220 -4.47 26.69 -20.08
N ALA A 221 -4.38 27.60 -21.05
CA ALA A 221 -4.71 27.29 -22.44
C ALA A 221 -3.69 26.37 -23.13
N GLN A 222 -2.48 26.25 -22.57
CA GLN A 222 -1.35 25.49 -23.10
C GLN A 222 -0.76 24.49 -22.09
N SER A 223 -1.43 24.31 -20.95
CA SER A 223 -0.99 23.47 -19.85
C SER A 223 -0.96 22.00 -20.29
N PRO A 224 0.15 21.26 -20.06
CA PRO A 224 0.20 19.82 -20.29
C PRO A 224 -0.86 19.08 -19.47
N SER A 225 -1.44 18.02 -20.05
CA SER A 225 -2.47 17.22 -19.37
C SER A 225 -1.91 16.28 -18.30
N GLU A 226 -0.59 16.02 -18.28
CA GLU A 226 0.04 15.11 -17.32
C GLU A 226 1.16 15.82 -16.56
N ASN A 227 1.04 15.83 -15.23
CA ASN A 227 2.00 16.40 -14.29
C ASN A 227 2.54 17.79 -14.70
N PRO A 228 1.68 18.80 -14.96
CA PRO A 228 2.13 20.13 -15.35
C PRO A 228 2.97 20.78 -14.25
N ARG A 229 4.00 21.52 -14.67
CA ARG A 229 5.05 22.12 -13.83
C ARG A 229 5.17 23.64 -14.03
N GLY A 230 4.20 24.23 -14.71
CA GLY A 230 4.19 25.64 -15.06
C GLY A 230 4.94 25.94 -16.36
N PRO A 231 4.96 27.21 -16.79
CA PRO A 231 5.76 27.68 -17.92
C PRO A 231 7.27 27.66 -17.56
N ALA A 232 8.11 27.47 -18.57
CA ALA A 232 9.58 27.47 -18.39
C ALA A 232 10.15 28.85 -17.99
N GLN A 233 9.41 29.94 -18.28
CA GLN A 233 9.81 31.32 -18.03
C GLN A 233 8.66 32.10 -17.36
N GLY A 234 8.99 33.22 -16.73
CA GLY A 234 8.06 34.06 -15.98
C GLY A 234 8.78 34.82 -14.87
N GLN A 235 8.35 36.06 -14.60
CA GLN A 235 8.99 36.95 -13.62
C GLN A 235 8.42 36.78 -12.20
N GLU A 236 7.27 36.14 -12.08
CA GLU A 236 6.56 35.94 -10.80
C GLU A 236 6.36 34.45 -10.55
N ARG A 237 6.04 34.09 -9.30
CA ARG A 237 5.70 32.73 -8.87
C ARG A 237 4.22 32.64 -8.54
N VAL A 238 3.65 31.46 -8.74
CA VAL A 238 2.24 31.22 -8.41
C VAL A 238 2.06 31.13 -6.89
N ILE A 239 0.97 31.74 -6.40
CA ILE A 239 0.45 31.56 -5.04
C ILE A 239 -1.00 31.08 -5.07
N ARG A 240 -1.37 30.24 -4.10
CA ARG A 240 -2.74 29.70 -3.96
C ARG A 240 -3.24 29.68 -2.51
N GLY A 241 -4.55 29.49 -2.31
CA GLY A 241 -5.18 29.24 -1.00
C GLY A 241 -5.77 30.46 -0.30
N GLY A 242 -5.25 31.65 -0.59
CA GLY A 242 -5.63 32.87 0.10
C GLY A 242 -5.10 32.90 1.53
N GLY A 243 -5.04 34.08 2.13
CA GLY A 243 -4.50 34.29 3.47
C GLY A 243 -5.51 34.85 4.46
N TRP A 244 -5.04 35.09 5.68
CA TRP A 244 -5.80 35.70 6.77
C TRP A 244 -6.45 37.05 6.42
N ASN A 245 -5.88 37.78 5.44
CA ASN A 245 -6.37 39.08 4.95
C ASN A 245 -7.21 38.97 3.67
N SER A 246 -7.39 37.77 3.12
CA SER A 246 -8.06 37.54 1.86
C SER A 246 -9.58 37.51 2.01
N ASN A 247 -10.29 37.90 0.96
CA ASN A 247 -11.74 37.74 0.88
C ASN A 247 -12.10 36.30 0.46
N ALA A 248 -13.38 35.92 0.58
CA ALA A 248 -13.84 34.57 0.26
C ALA A 248 -13.55 34.11 -1.18
N ALA A 249 -13.52 35.02 -2.16
CA ALA A 249 -13.25 34.64 -3.55
C ALA A 249 -11.80 34.19 -3.75
N SER A 250 -10.86 34.78 -3.02
CA SER A 250 -9.45 34.40 -3.01
C SER A 250 -9.17 33.09 -2.26
N CYS A 251 -10.14 32.59 -1.50
CA CYS A 251 -10.05 31.33 -0.76
C CYS A 251 -10.59 30.12 -1.54
N LYS A 252 -11.05 30.30 -2.79
CA LYS A 252 -11.57 29.20 -3.61
C LYS A 252 -10.47 28.24 -4.04
N SER A 253 -10.83 26.98 -4.28
CA SER A 253 -9.88 25.95 -4.72
C SER A 253 -9.15 26.33 -6.02
N ALA A 254 -9.87 26.90 -6.99
CA ALA A 254 -9.34 27.28 -8.30
C ALA A 254 -8.59 28.62 -8.29
N TYR A 255 -8.69 29.40 -7.22
CA TYR A 255 -8.10 30.74 -7.19
C TYR A 255 -6.57 30.64 -7.28
N ARG A 256 -6.01 31.35 -8.24
CA ARG A 256 -4.57 31.53 -8.39
C ARG A 256 -4.24 33.00 -8.52
N ALA A 257 -3.14 33.37 -7.90
CA ALA A 257 -2.54 34.69 -8.04
C ALA A 257 -1.03 34.51 -8.21
N SER A 258 -0.31 35.63 -8.26
CA SER A 258 1.13 35.65 -8.38
C SER A 258 1.75 36.65 -7.42
N ASP A 259 3.02 36.42 -7.12
CA ASP A 259 3.86 37.37 -6.43
C ASP A 259 5.26 37.36 -7.07
N PRO A 260 5.92 38.53 -7.21
CA PRO A 260 7.25 38.65 -7.81
C PRO A 260 8.36 37.87 -7.08
N ALA A 261 8.10 37.32 -5.88
CA ALA A 261 9.06 36.52 -5.12
C ALA A 261 10.38 37.27 -4.88
N ILE A 262 10.27 38.56 -4.53
CA ILE A 262 11.41 39.46 -4.34
C ILE A 262 12.31 38.91 -3.22
N ASP A 263 13.62 38.86 -3.47
CA ASP A 263 14.65 38.31 -2.56
C ASP A 263 14.80 39.08 -1.23
N ASP A 264 14.16 40.26 -1.09
CA ASP A 264 14.17 41.04 0.14
C ASP A 264 13.00 40.62 1.05
N THR A 265 13.31 39.82 2.06
CA THR A 265 12.34 39.36 3.09
C THR A 265 11.70 40.52 3.87
N CYS A 266 12.29 41.72 3.88
CA CYS A 266 11.65 42.91 4.47
C CYS A 266 10.44 43.41 3.67
N LEU A 267 10.31 42.98 2.40
CA LEU A 267 9.23 43.32 1.49
C LEU A 267 8.30 42.12 1.21
N ALA A 268 8.60 40.95 1.78
CA ALA A 268 7.76 39.77 1.64
C ALA A 268 6.41 39.98 2.33
N ASN A 269 5.37 39.37 1.76
CA ASN A 269 4.01 39.52 2.23
C ASN A 269 3.77 38.64 3.48
N ASP A 270 3.23 39.24 4.54
CA ASP A 270 2.89 38.57 5.81
C ASP A 270 1.67 37.64 5.71
N ALA A 271 1.15 37.47 4.50
CA ALA A 271 0.09 36.53 4.17
C ALA A 271 0.57 35.39 3.25
N ILE A 272 1.88 35.23 3.00
CA ILE A 272 2.43 34.15 2.16
C ILE A 272 3.37 33.26 2.98
N GLY A 273 3.08 31.95 2.98
CA GLY A 273 3.92 30.88 3.50
C GLY A 273 4.03 29.74 2.50
N PHE A 274 4.19 28.50 2.99
CA PHE A 274 4.29 27.33 2.12
C PHE A 274 4.09 26.01 2.89
N ARG A 275 3.98 24.93 2.13
CA ARG A 275 4.08 23.55 2.60
C ARG A 275 4.95 22.72 1.66
N CYS A 276 5.57 21.65 2.14
CA CYS A 276 6.39 20.80 1.28
C CYS A 276 5.58 19.65 0.68
N VAL A 277 5.99 19.22 -0.51
CA VAL A 277 5.62 17.93 -1.09
C VAL A 277 6.86 17.10 -1.38
N ARG A 278 6.68 15.80 -1.58
CA ARG A 278 7.69 14.92 -2.18
C ARG A 278 7.04 13.82 -3.00
N LYS A 279 7.81 13.22 -3.89
CA LYS A 279 7.34 12.13 -4.77
C LYS A 279 6.68 11.02 -3.94
N GLY A 280 5.48 10.63 -4.34
CA GLY A 280 4.75 9.52 -3.77
C GLY A 280 5.07 8.23 -4.54
N PRO A 281 4.59 7.07 -4.07
CA PRO A 281 4.69 5.84 -4.85
C PRO A 281 4.09 6.01 -6.24
N ILE A 282 4.71 5.42 -7.26
CA ILE A 282 4.30 5.58 -8.68
C ILE A 282 2.85 5.08 -8.92
N GLU A 283 2.28 4.30 -7.99
CA GLU A 283 0.88 3.89 -7.98
C GLU A 283 0.20 4.27 -6.66
N SER A 284 -1.04 4.76 -6.75
CA SER A 284 -1.78 5.32 -5.60
C SER A 284 -2.69 4.32 -4.91
N PRO A 285 -2.76 4.36 -3.57
CA PRO A 285 -3.74 3.61 -2.80
C PRO A 285 -5.10 4.34 -2.87
N VAL A 286 -6.19 3.60 -3.11
CA VAL A 286 -7.55 4.16 -3.04
C VAL A 286 -8.40 3.28 -2.14
N SER A 287 -8.97 3.88 -1.10
CA SER A 287 -10.03 3.35 -0.24
C SER A 287 -11.42 3.55 -0.85
N GLU A 288 -12.28 2.53 -0.77
CA GLU A 288 -13.70 2.44 -1.18
C GLU A 288 -14.63 3.42 -0.43
N GLY A 289 -15.86 3.83 -0.83
CA GLY A 289 -16.83 3.53 -1.92
C GLY A 289 -18.09 4.41 -1.69
N GLY A 290 -19.15 4.55 -2.51
CA GLY A 290 -19.52 4.10 -3.84
C GLY A 290 -20.93 4.66 -4.24
N SER A 291 -21.23 4.74 -5.54
CA SER A 291 -22.57 4.53 -6.15
C SER A 291 -22.49 4.54 -7.69
N SER A 292 -22.44 3.33 -8.26
CA SER A 292 -22.80 2.87 -9.61
C SER A 292 -22.80 3.85 -10.81
N MET A 293 -21.85 3.67 -11.75
CA MET A 293 -22.02 3.07 -13.10
C MET A 293 -20.63 2.97 -13.79
N PRO A 294 -20.43 2.03 -14.72
CA PRO A 294 -19.41 0.97 -14.65
C PRO A 294 -17.98 1.50 -14.85
N SER A 295 -17.16 1.39 -13.80
CA SER A 295 -15.70 1.46 -13.94
C SER A 295 -15.19 0.08 -14.30
N ASP A 296 -14.28 0.01 -15.27
CA ASP A 296 -13.46 -1.18 -15.51
C ASP A 296 -12.88 -1.66 -14.16
N PRO A 297 -13.09 -2.92 -13.74
CA PRO A 297 -12.72 -3.36 -12.41
C PRO A 297 -11.21 -3.33 -12.27
N ARG A 298 -10.70 -2.55 -11.31
CA ARG A 298 -9.31 -2.67 -10.89
C ARG A 298 -9.08 -4.11 -10.42
N PRO A 299 -7.99 -4.78 -10.86
CA PRO A 299 -7.70 -6.14 -10.46
C PRO A 299 -7.70 -6.33 -8.95
N LYS A 300 -8.51 -7.27 -8.45
CA LYS A 300 -8.54 -7.63 -7.02
C LYS A 300 -7.34 -8.47 -6.60
N THR A 301 -6.74 -9.19 -7.54
CA THR A 301 -5.64 -10.13 -7.31
C THR A 301 -4.38 -9.65 -8.01
N ALA A 302 -3.26 -9.64 -7.28
CA ALA A 302 -1.95 -9.36 -7.86
C ALA A 302 -1.25 -10.63 -8.37
N PHE A 303 -0.47 -10.46 -9.44
CA PHE A 303 0.52 -11.40 -9.92
C PHE A 303 1.92 -10.79 -9.72
N VAL A 304 2.74 -11.40 -8.87
CA VAL A 304 4.10 -10.92 -8.57
C VAL A 304 5.11 -11.76 -9.34
N TYR A 305 5.88 -11.12 -10.22
CA TYR A 305 6.83 -11.80 -11.11
C TYR A 305 8.00 -10.90 -11.50
N HIS A 306 9.17 -11.50 -11.77
CA HIS A 306 10.32 -10.81 -12.35
C HIS A 306 11.20 -11.76 -13.18
N ASP A 307 11.79 -11.25 -14.26
CA ASP A 307 12.56 -12.09 -15.20
C ASP A 307 13.85 -12.67 -14.60
N VAL A 308 14.40 -12.07 -13.52
CA VAL A 308 15.58 -12.62 -12.83
C VAL A 308 15.34 -14.05 -12.32
N TYR A 309 14.08 -14.43 -12.07
CA TYR A 309 13.73 -15.78 -11.66
C TYR A 309 14.09 -16.82 -12.73
N LEU A 310 14.17 -16.42 -14.00
CA LEU A 310 14.64 -17.25 -15.10
C LEU A 310 16.16 -17.40 -15.13
N GLU A 311 16.89 -16.57 -14.40
CA GLU A 311 18.36 -16.56 -14.31
C GLU A 311 18.92 -17.49 -13.22
N HIS A 312 18.08 -17.96 -12.29
CA HIS A 312 18.40 -19.13 -11.46
C HIS A 312 18.52 -20.37 -12.38
N LYS A 313 19.73 -20.74 -12.79
CA LYS A 313 19.92 -21.85 -13.74
C LYS A 313 20.16 -23.13 -12.97
N THR A 314 19.53 -24.20 -13.45
CA THR A 314 19.71 -25.57 -12.99
C THR A 314 20.25 -26.42 -14.15
N PRO A 315 20.83 -27.60 -13.88
CA PRO A 315 21.32 -28.48 -14.93
C PRO A 315 20.28 -28.77 -16.02
N ALA A 316 20.74 -29.04 -17.24
CA ALA A 316 19.84 -29.35 -18.35
C ALA A 316 18.96 -30.56 -18.02
N GLY A 317 17.65 -30.41 -18.18
CA GLY A 317 16.66 -31.46 -17.87
C GLY A 317 16.27 -31.54 -16.38
N HIS A 318 16.80 -30.68 -15.51
CA HIS A 318 16.39 -30.61 -14.12
C HIS A 318 14.89 -30.22 -14.01
N PRO A 319 14.10 -30.87 -13.13
CA PRO A 319 12.66 -30.62 -13.01
C PRO A 319 12.36 -29.20 -12.51
N GLU A 320 13.07 -28.73 -11.48
CA GLU A 320 13.07 -27.32 -11.08
C GLU A 320 13.81 -26.52 -12.16
N SER A 321 13.08 -25.92 -13.11
CA SER A 321 13.65 -25.21 -14.26
C SER A 321 12.90 -23.91 -14.58
N PRO A 322 13.54 -22.94 -15.24
CA PRO A 322 12.89 -21.69 -15.66
C PRO A 322 11.63 -21.89 -16.51
N LYS A 323 11.54 -23.02 -17.23
CA LYS A 323 10.39 -23.36 -18.09
C LYS A 323 9.08 -23.41 -17.32
N ARG A 324 9.12 -23.70 -16.02
CA ARG A 324 7.96 -23.68 -15.12
C ARG A 324 7.27 -22.31 -15.13
N LEU A 325 8.04 -21.25 -14.94
CA LEU A 325 7.53 -19.88 -14.95
C LEU A 325 7.13 -19.41 -16.35
N THR A 326 7.91 -19.78 -17.38
CA THR A 326 7.56 -19.47 -18.77
C THR A 326 6.21 -20.09 -19.16
N ALA A 327 5.96 -21.35 -18.80
CA ALA A 327 4.69 -22.03 -19.07
C ALA A 327 3.50 -21.35 -18.37
N ILE A 328 3.68 -20.90 -17.12
CA ILE A 328 2.66 -20.12 -16.40
C ILE A 328 2.36 -18.81 -17.15
N VAL A 329 3.38 -18.01 -17.45
CA VAL A 329 3.20 -16.70 -18.09
C VAL A 329 2.58 -16.85 -19.49
N GLU A 330 3.00 -17.84 -20.27
CA GLU A 330 2.43 -18.13 -21.59
C GLU A 330 0.95 -18.52 -21.49
N ARG A 331 0.59 -19.35 -20.51
CA ARG A 331 -0.81 -19.74 -20.26
C ARG A 331 -1.67 -18.54 -19.87
N LEU A 332 -1.22 -17.71 -18.93
CA LEU A 332 -1.97 -16.53 -18.50
C LEU A 332 -2.21 -15.54 -19.65
N LYS A 333 -1.21 -15.37 -20.55
CA LYS A 333 -1.36 -14.57 -21.77
C LYS A 333 -2.33 -15.18 -22.77
N ALA A 334 -2.28 -16.50 -22.97
CA ALA A 334 -3.17 -17.20 -23.90
C ALA A 334 -4.65 -17.03 -23.51
N ASP A 335 -4.93 -17.08 -22.21
CA ASP A 335 -6.28 -16.92 -21.66
C ASP A 335 -6.62 -15.47 -21.26
N ARG A 336 -5.75 -14.50 -21.60
CA ARG A 336 -5.88 -13.05 -21.35
C ARG A 336 -6.06 -12.65 -19.88
N LEU A 337 -5.68 -13.54 -18.96
CA LEU A 337 -5.72 -13.29 -17.51
C LEU A 337 -4.66 -12.28 -17.07
N ASP A 338 -3.57 -12.13 -17.84
CA ASP A 338 -2.52 -11.15 -17.56
C ASP A 338 -3.04 -9.70 -17.58
N GLY A 339 -4.09 -9.41 -18.36
CA GLY A 339 -4.78 -8.12 -18.35
C GLY A 339 -5.78 -7.92 -17.21
N GLU A 340 -6.15 -8.98 -16.49
CA GLU A 340 -7.12 -8.96 -15.39
C GLU A 340 -6.45 -8.97 -14.00
N LEU A 341 -5.13 -9.20 -13.94
CA LEU A 341 -4.33 -9.27 -12.72
C LEU A 341 -3.54 -7.97 -12.52
N ALA A 342 -3.38 -7.54 -11.27
CA ALA A 342 -2.47 -6.44 -10.96
C ALA A 342 -1.03 -6.93 -11.04
N SER A 343 -0.25 -6.41 -11.98
CA SER A 343 1.18 -6.76 -12.08
C SER A 343 1.97 -6.05 -10.98
N LEU A 344 2.66 -6.82 -10.13
CA LEU A 344 3.56 -6.26 -9.13
C LEU A 344 5.01 -6.66 -9.42
N THR A 345 5.88 -5.65 -9.55
CA THR A 345 7.32 -5.85 -9.67
C THR A 345 7.94 -5.99 -8.28
N PRO A 346 8.54 -7.14 -7.94
CA PRO A 346 9.15 -7.38 -6.64
C PRO A 346 10.37 -6.48 -6.42
N GLN A 347 10.63 -6.14 -5.15
CA GLN A 347 11.86 -5.46 -4.73
C GLN A 347 12.75 -6.42 -3.94
N PRO A 348 14.09 -6.32 -4.01
CA PRO A 348 14.99 -7.20 -3.24
C PRO A 348 14.68 -7.16 -1.74
N ALA A 349 14.57 -8.32 -1.10
CA ALA A 349 14.41 -8.36 0.36
C ALA A 349 15.64 -7.76 1.05
N GLN A 350 15.43 -6.82 1.96
CA GLN A 350 16.50 -6.36 2.85
C GLN A 350 16.99 -7.56 3.69
N GLU A 351 18.31 -7.70 3.84
CA GLU A 351 18.92 -8.84 4.53
C GLU A 351 18.36 -9.05 5.95
N LYS A 352 18.02 -7.96 6.66
CA LYS A 352 17.40 -8.01 7.99
C LYS A 352 16.14 -8.89 8.04
N TRP A 353 15.37 -8.93 6.94
CA TRP A 353 14.15 -9.74 6.85
C TRP A 353 14.49 -11.21 6.61
N ILE A 354 15.47 -11.49 5.76
CA ILE A 354 15.99 -12.86 5.55
C ILE A 354 16.55 -13.42 6.87
N GLN A 355 17.22 -12.57 7.65
CA GLN A 355 17.79 -12.91 8.97
C GLN A 355 16.74 -13.22 10.06
N THR A 356 15.45 -12.94 9.82
CA THR A 356 14.39 -13.35 10.77
C THR A 356 14.13 -14.85 10.78
N VAL A 357 14.60 -15.56 9.75
CA VAL A 357 14.46 -17.01 9.59
C VAL A 357 15.82 -17.68 9.44
N HIS A 358 16.73 -17.06 8.68
CA HIS A 358 18.00 -17.64 8.33
C HIS A 358 19.17 -17.04 9.11
N THR A 359 20.16 -17.87 9.45
CA THR A 359 21.38 -17.42 10.12
C THR A 359 22.22 -16.55 9.19
N ALA A 360 22.85 -15.50 9.71
CA ALA A 360 23.74 -14.64 8.92
C ALA A 360 24.87 -15.43 8.24
N GLY A 361 25.40 -16.45 8.93
CA GLY A 361 26.42 -17.35 8.37
C GLY A 361 25.91 -18.13 7.16
N TYR A 362 24.67 -18.60 7.17
CA TYR A 362 24.07 -19.28 6.01
C TYR A 362 23.86 -18.32 4.82
N ILE A 363 23.34 -17.12 5.08
CA ILE A 363 23.13 -16.10 4.04
C ILE A 363 24.45 -15.77 3.32
N GLU A 364 25.54 -15.56 4.07
CA GLU A 364 26.86 -15.31 3.49
C GLU A 364 27.38 -16.53 2.71
N ARG A 365 27.18 -17.75 3.20
CA ARG A 365 27.56 -18.96 2.45
C ARG A 365 26.82 -19.06 1.13
N ALA A 366 25.50 -18.85 1.12
CA ALA A 366 24.70 -18.89 -0.10
C ALA A 366 25.13 -17.81 -1.11
N ARG A 367 25.40 -16.59 -0.63
CA ARG A 367 25.94 -15.48 -1.43
C ARG A 367 27.26 -15.85 -2.08
N LYS A 368 28.19 -16.37 -1.28
CA LYS A 368 29.55 -16.74 -1.71
C LYS A 368 29.53 -17.89 -2.72
N ALA A 369 28.81 -18.98 -2.43
CA ALA A 369 28.72 -20.14 -3.33
C ALA A 369 28.19 -19.75 -4.71
N CYS A 370 27.14 -18.90 -4.77
CA CYS A 370 26.66 -18.37 -6.04
C CYS A 370 27.72 -17.48 -6.72
N ALA A 371 28.37 -16.57 -6.00
CA ALA A 371 29.37 -15.68 -6.57
C ALA A 371 30.61 -16.42 -7.12
N GLU A 372 31.01 -17.51 -6.47
CA GLU A 372 32.11 -18.38 -6.90
C GLU A 372 31.72 -19.34 -8.03
N GLY A 373 30.42 -19.49 -8.29
CA GLY A 373 29.89 -20.34 -9.36
C GLY A 373 29.88 -21.82 -9.01
N ASP A 374 29.69 -22.16 -7.73
CA ASP A 374 29.51 -23.55 -7.30
C ASP A 374 28.27 -24.16 -7.98
N ASP A 375 28.32 -25.47 -8.24
CA ASP A 375 27.21 -26.18 -8.91
C ASP A 375 26.01 -26.41 -7.97
N TYR A 376 26.25 -26.54 -6.65
CA TYR A 376 25.24 -26.92 -5.66
C TYR A 376 25.45 -26.17 -4.33
N LEU A 377 24.36 -25.89 -3.60
CA LEU A 377 24.39 -25.27 -2.26
C LEU A 377 23.98 -26.29 -1.18
N ASP A 378 24.88 -26.59 -0.24
CA ASP A 378 24.71 -27.47 0.94
C ASP A 378 24.34 -28.95 0.65
N SER A 379 23.52 -29.23 -0.36
CA SER A 379 23.06 -30.56 -0.76
C SER A 379 22.96 -30.71 -2.29
N GLY A 380 23.09 -31.95 -2.77
CA GLY A 380 23.12 -32.25 -4.21
C GLY A 380 21.79 -32.06 -4.95
N ASP A 381 20.71 -31.77 -4.22
CA ASP A 381 19.39 -31.44 -4.72
C ASP A 381 19.11 -29.93 -4.71
N VAL A 382 20.10 -29.08 -4.45
CA VAL A 382 19.96 -27.61 -4.60
C VAL A 382 20.99 -27.12 -5.61
N PRO A 383 20.77 -27.36 -6.91
CA PRO A 383 21.61 -26.77 -7.93
C PRO A 383 21.52 -25.25 -7.90
N ILE A 384 22.65 -24.56 -8.05
CA ILE A 384 22.72 -23.10 -8.09
C ILE A 384 23.48 -22.63 -9.34
N SER A 385 23.44 -21.32 -9.54
CA SER A 385 24.13 -20.58 -10.59
C SER A 385 24.52 -19.20 -10.06
N THR A 386 25.35 -18.47 -10.81
CA THR A 386 25.85 -17.15 -10.40
C THR A 386 24.77 -16.11 -10.08
N ARG A 387 23.58 -16.22 -10.68
CA ARG A 387 22.43 -15.32 -10.42
C ARG A 387 21.43 -15.88 -9.41
N SER A 388 21.68 -17.06 -8.83
CA SER A 388 20.73 -17.74 -7.94
C SER A 388 20.51 -17.02 -6.61
N TYR A 389 21.56 -16.46 -6.02
CA TYR A 389 21.42 -15.66 -4.80
C TYR A 389 20.55 -14.42 -5.02
N GLU A 390 20.77 -13.70 -6.12
CA GLU A 390 19.95 -12.54 -6.47
C GLU A 390 18.48 -12.93 -6.72
N ALA A 391 18.25 -14.01 -7.46
CA ALA A 391 16.90 -14.54 -7.68
C ALA A 391 16.23 -14.95 -6.36
N ALA A 392 16.96 -15.57 -5.42
CA ALA A 392 16.43 -15.95 -4.11
C ALA A 392 16.10 -14.74 -3.22
N VAL A 393 16.96 -13.70 -3.23
CA VAL A 393 16.67 -12.43 -2.52
C VAL A 393 15.43 -11.75 -3.11
N LEU A 394 15.27 -11.78 -4.43
CA LEU A 394 14.10 -11.20 -5.08
C LEU A 394 12.84 -12.07 -4.89
N ALA A 395 12.97 -13.39 -4.78
CA ALA A 395 11.86 -14.30 -4.47
C ALA A 395 11.26 -14.00 -3.09
N ALA A 396 12.11 -13.92 -2.06
CA ALA A 396 11.67 -13.48 -0.73
C ALA A 396 11.11 -12.05 -0.77
N GLY A 397 11.75 -11.17 -1.53
CA GLY A 397 11.33 -9.80 -1.76
C GLY A 397 9.96 -9.66 -2.40
N GLY A 398 9.61 -10.54 -3.35
CA GLY A 398 8.30 -10.58 -3.99
C GLY A 398 7.18 -10.95 -3.03
N VAL A 399 7.46 -11.83 -2.06
CA VAL A 399 6.51 -12.10 -0.96
C VAL A 399 6.31 -10.85 -0.10
N LEU A 400 7.37 -10.11 0.22
CA LEU A 400 7.25 -8.86 0.98
C LEU A 400 6.48 -7.78 0.21
N THR A 401 6.72 -7.67 -1.10
CA THR A 401 5.99 -6.77 -2.00
C THR A 401 4.50 -7.12 -2.04
N ALA A 402 4.16 -8.41 -2.15
CA ALA A 402 2.77 -8.88 -2.12
C ALA A 402 2.09 -8.58 -0.78
N VAL A 403 2.76 -8.87 0.34
CA VAL A 403 2.27 -8.54 1.68
C VAL A 403 1.99 -7.05 1.78
N ASP A 404 2.95 -6.22 1.36
CA ASP A 404 2.78 -4.77 1.38
C ASP A 404 1.56 -4.32 0.57
N ALA A 405 1.36 -4.87 -0.62
CA ALA A 405 0.23 -4.52 -1.47
C ALA A 405 -1.12 -4.93 -0.84
N VAL A 406 -1.19 -6.13 -0.27
CA VAL A 406 -2.38 -6.61 0.46
C VAL A 406 -2.64 -5.76 1.72
N MET A 407 -1.62 -5.49 2.53
CA MET A 407 -1.75 -4.71 3.77
C MET A 407 -2.12 -3.25 3.51
N LYS A 408 -1.69 -2.69 2.36
CA LYS A 408 -2.03 -1.32 1.94
C LYS A 408 -3.36 -1.23 1.19
N GLY A 409 -4.07 -2.35 1.00
CA GLY A 409 -5.33 -2.40 0.25
C GLY A 409 -5.20 -2.08 -1.23
N GLN A 410 -4.01 -2.27 -1.81
CA GLN A 410 -3.80 -2.11 -3.26
C GLN A 410 -4.42 -3.27 -4.05
N VAL A 411 -4.43 -4.46 -3.43
CA VAL A 411 -5.08 -5.68 -3.91
C VAL A 411 -5.71 -6.40 -2.70
N GLU A 412 -6.73 -7.21 -2.94
CA GLU A 412 -7.35 -8.04 -1.90
C GLU A 412 -6.44 -9.21 -1.52
N ASN A 413 -5.79 -9.80 -2.52
CA ASN A 413 -4.87 -10.94 -2.37
C ASN A 413 -3.83 -10.95 -3.49
N ALA A 414 -2.83 -11.83 -3.38
CA ALA A 414 -1.76 -11.93 -4.37
C ALA A 414 -1.26 -13.36 -4.57
N PHE A 415 -0.77 -13.64 -5.78
CA PHE A 415 0.01 -14.83 -6.11
C PHE A 415 1.43 -14.42 -6.52
N CYS A 416 2.43 -14.96 -5.82
CA CYS A 416 3.84 -14.74 -6.08
C CYS A 416 4.40 -15.90 -6.92
N ALA A 417 4.58 -15.66 -8.21
CA ALA A 417 5.21 -16.60 -9.15
C ALA A 417 6.75 -16.56 -9.02
N VAL A 418 7.23 -16.88 -7.82
CA VAL A 418 8.65 -16.79 -7.44
C VAL A 418 9.43 -18.04 -7.82
N ARG A 419 10.74 -17.87 -8.02
CA ARG A 419 11.69 -18.97 -8.15
C ARG A 419 13.10 -18.47 -7.79
N PRO A 420 13.87 -19.17 -6.93
CA PRO A 420 13.64 -20.51 -6.37
C PRO A 420 12.51 -20.61 -5.31
N PRO A 421 11.98 -21.83 -5.04
CA PRO A 421 11.00 -22.09 -3.98
C PRO A 421 11.63 -21.97 -2.58
N GLY A 422 10.85 -22.18 -1.50
CA GLY A 422 11.29 -21.89 -0.14
C GLY A 422 10.93 -22.87 0.98
N HIS A 423 9.83 -23.62 0.91
CA HIS A 423 9.27 -24.30 2.11
C HIS A 423 10.18 -25.37 2.76
N HIS A 424 11.21 -25.86 2.07
CA HIS A 424 12.19 -26.81 2.62
C HIS A 424 13.40 -26.16 3.29
N ALA A 425 13.71 -24.89 3.00
CA ALA A 425 14.92 -24.23 3.49
C ALA A 425 14.88 -24.08 5.01
N LEU A 426 15.91 -24.60 5.69
CA LEU A 426 16.08 -24.51 7.14
C LEU A 426 16.81 -23.22 7.52
N ALA A 427 16.83 -22.90 8.81
CA ALA A 427 17.48 -21.69 9.32
C ALA A 427 18.96 -21.57 8.88
N ASP A 428 19.66 -22.69 8.75
CA ASP A 428 21.09 -22.70 8.44
C ASP A 428 21.47 -23.60 7.25
N ARG A 429 20.51 -24.02 6.42
CA ARG A 429 20.75 -24.99 5.35
C ARG A 429 19.76 -24.89 4.19
N ALA A 430 20.28 -24.94 2.96
CA ALA A 430 19.49 -25.16 1.74
C ALA A 430 19.14 -26.65 1.56
N MET A 431 17.94 -26.97 1.07
CA MET A 431 17.55 -28.34 0.68
C MET A 431 16.27 -28.31 -0.18
N GLY A 432 15.98 -29.37 -0.93
CA GLY A 432 14.73 -29.51 -1.69
C GLY A 432 14.52 -28.38 -2.70
N PHE A 433 15.57 -28.04 -3.45
CA PHE A 433 15.60 -26.88 -4.36
C PHE A 433 15.44 -25.49 -3.69
N CYS A 434 15.24 -25.42 -2.38
CA CYS A 434 14.96 -24.18 -1.67
C CYS A 434 16.23 -23.52 -1.12
N ILE A 435 16.42 -22.23 -1.44
CA ILE A 435 17.52 -21.42 -0.88
C ILE A 435 17.01 -20.65 0.35
N PHE A 436 15.99 -19.81 0.22
CA PHE A 436 15.40 -19.10 1.35
C PHE A 436 13.94 -19.48 1.52
N ASN A 437 13.48 -19.56 2.77
CA ASN A 437 12.09 -19.87 3.06
C ASN A 437 11.24 -18.60 2.89
N ASN A 438 10.76 -18.41 1.66
CA ASN A 438 10.03 -17.22 1.22
C ASN A 438 8.80 -16.93 2.10
N VAL A 439 8.00 -17.97 2.40
CA VAL A 439 6.78 -17.84 3.21
C VAL A 439 7.09 -17.58 4.69
N ALA A 440 8.09 -18.24 5.27
CA ALA A 440 8.48 -17.99 6.65
C ALA A 440 9.01 -16.55 6.84
N ILE A 441 9.80 -16.05 5.88
CA ILE A 441 10.26 -14.65 5.87
C ILE A 441 9.05 -13.71 5.77
N GLY A 442 8.09 -14.01 4.88
CA GLY A 442 6.83 -13.25 4.75
C GLY A 442 6.02 -13.21 6.05
N ALA A 443 5.89 -14.34 6.75
CA ALA A 443 5.20 -14.43 8.03
C ALA A 443 5.87 -13.57 9.11
N ARG A 444 7.20 -13.63 9.23
CA ARG A 444 7.96 -12.78 10.16
C ARG A 444 7.85 -11.30 9.80
N TYR A 445 7.83 -10.98 8.50
CA TYR A 445 7.64 -9.61 8.03
C TYR A 445 6.27 -9.06 8.42
N VAL A 446 5.19 -9.81 8.19
CA VAL A 446 3.83 -9.44 8.62
C VAL A 446 3.78 -9.15 10.13
N GLN A 447 4.37 -10.03 10.94
CA GLN A 447 4.38 -9.87 12.40
C GLN A 447 5.17 -8.64 12.87
N GLN A 448 6.32 -8.38 12.27
CA GLN A 448 7.23 -7.32 12.74
C GLN A 448 6.90 -5.95 12.13
N GLN A 449 6.57 -5.89 10.84
CA GLN A 449 6.31 -4.66 10.11
C GLN A 449 4.87 -4.16 10.32
N TYR A 450 3.90 -5.06 10.35
CA TYR A 450 2.47 -4.72 10.44
C TYR A 450 1.84 -5.08 11.79
N HIS A 451 2.62 -5.62 12.73
CA HIS A 451 2.17 -5.96 14.08
C HIS A 451 0.95 -6.90 14.12
N LEU A 452 0.77 -7.73 13.10
CA LEU A 452 -0.26 -8.76 13.08
C LEU A 452 0.24 -9.98 13.86
N ALA A 453 -0.50 -10.40 14.88
CA ALA A 453 0.01 -11.38 15.83
C ALA A 453 -0.03 -12.80 15.27
N LYS A 454 -1.15 -13.20 14.64
CA LYS A 454 -1.41 -14.59 14.27
C LYS A 454 -1.36 -14.80 12.77
N VAL A 455 -0.49 -15.70 12.30
CA VAL A 455 -0.35 -16.02 10.87
C VAL A 455 -0.73 -17.48 10.65
N LEU A 456 -1.60 -17.74 9.67
CA LEU A 456 -1.87 -19.10 9.18
C LEU A 456 -1.02 -19.34 7.93
N ILE A 457 -0.29 -20.45 7.90
CA ILE A 457 0.42 -20.93 6.71
C ILE A 457 -0.22 -22.25 6.29
N VAL A 458 -0.79 -22.28 5.09
CA VAL A 458 -1.36 -23.48 4.46
C VAL A 458 -0.40 -23.98 3.40
N ASP A 459 0.09 -25.19 3.53
CA ASP A 459 1.02 -25.81 2.60
C ASP A 459 0.38 -27.05 1.96
N TRP A 460 0.20 -26.99 0.65
CA TRP A 460 -0.34 -28.10 -0.14
C TRP A 460 0.63 -28.60 -1.21
N ASP A 461 1.88 -28.12 -1.18
CA ASP A 461 2.95 -28.77 -1.92
C ASP A 461 3.00 -30.26 -1.53
N VAL A 462 3.22 -31.13 -2.52
CA VAL A 462 3.15 -32.57 -2.29
C VAL A 462 4.23 -33.06 -1.32
N HIS A 463 5.31 -32.29 -1.17
CA HIS A 463 6.38 -32.56 -0.22
C HIS A 463 6.11 -31.86 1.10
N HIS A 464 6.56 -32.45 2.20
CA HIS A 464 6.43 -31.81 3.50
C HIS A 464 7.32 -30.56 3.58
N GLY A 465 6.73 -29.39 3.83
CA GLY A 465 7.43 -28.11 4.06
C GLY A 465 8.18 -28.06 5.40
N ASN A 466 9.15 -28.96 5.56
CA ASN A 466 9.93 -29.17 6.78
C ASN A 466 10.70 -27.91 7.23
N GLY A 467 11.06 -27.03 6.31
CA GLY A 467 11.72 -25.75 6.63
C GLY A 467 10.76 -24.81 7.36
N THR A 468 9.55 -24.68 6.83
CA THR A 468 8.48 -23.88 7.42
C THR A 468 8.08 -24.44 8.78
N GLN A 469 7.88 -25.76 8.88
CA GLN A 469 7.61 -26.42 10.16
C GLN A 469 8.71 -26.11 11.18
N ALA A 470 9.99 -26.27 10.81
CA ALA A 470 11.11 -26.02 11.72
C ALA A 470 11.18 -24.56 12.19
N ALA A 471 10.89 -23.59 11.31
CA ALA A 471 10.93 -22.16 11.63
C ALA A 471 9.92 -21.73 12.71
N PHE A 472 8.82 -22.47 12.86
CA PHE A 472 7.71 -22.12 13.74
C PHE A 472 7.32 -23.23 14.74
N TYR A 473 8.11 -24.31 14.85
CA TYR A 473 7.73 -25.49 15.62
C TYR A 473 7.47 -25.23 17.11
N GLU A 474 8.08 -24.18 17.67
CA GLU A 474 7.87 -23.75 19.06
C GLU A 474 7.04 -22.45 19.18
N ASP A 475 6.54 -21.91 18.07
CA ASP A 475 5.89 -20.60 18.00
C ASP A 475 4.35 -20.72 17.91
N PRO A 476 3.60 -20.38 18.97
CA PRO A 476 2.14 -20.45 18.96
C PRO A 476 1.46 -19.37 18.12
N SER A 477 2.22 -18.37 17.67
CA SER A 477 1.68 -17.25 16.88
C SER A 477 1.58 -17.59 15.38
N VAL A 478 2.06 -18.78 14.98
CA VAL A 478 1.95 -19.27 13.61
C VAL A 478 1.31 -20.65 13.62
N LEU A 479 0.14 -20.79 12.98
CA LEU A 479 -0.47 -22.09 12.72
C LEU A 479 0.05 -22.59 11.36
N TYR A 480 0.81 -23.68 11.37
CA TYR A 480 1.27 -24.35 10.17
C TYR A 480 0.39 -25.57 9.88
N PHE A 481 -0.21 -25.62 8.70
CA PHE A 481 -0.95 -26.77 8.20
C PHE A 481 -0.27 -27.27 6.93
N SER A 482 0.01 -28.57 6.87
CA SER A 482 0.56 -29.21 5.67
C SER A 482 -0.19 -30.48 5.32
N VAL A 483 -0.61 -30.62 4.06
CA VAL A 483 -1.03 -31.90 3.48
C VAL A 483 0.01 -32.32 2.46
N HIS A 484 0.51 -33.55 2.56
CA HIS A 484 1.65 -33.98 1.74
C HIS A 484 1.68 -35.51 1.61
N GLN A 485 2.45 -35.99 0.62
CA GLN A 485 2.75 -37.40 0.49
C GLN A 485 3.68 -37.86 1.61
N TYR A 486 3.35 -38.98 2.27
CA TYR A 486 4.18 -39.55 3.33
C TYR A 486 4.23 -41.09 3.25
N PRO A 487 5.38 -41.72 3.55
CA PRO A 487 6.70 -41.13 3.81
C PRO A 487 7.43 -40.83 2.50
N PHE A 488 7.47 -39.56 2.09
CA PHE A 488 8.11 -39.14 0.85
C PHE A 488 9.31 -38.24 1.13
N TYR A 489 9.45 -37.10 0.44
CA TYR A 489 10.51 -36.15 0.72
C TYR A 489 10.12 -35.18 1.85
N PRO A 490 11.00 -34.91 2.84
CA PRO A 490 12.31 -35.51 3.08
C PRO A 490 12.28 -36.70 4.06
N GLY A 491 11.11 -37.26 4.34
CA GLY A 491 10.90 -38.33 5.33
C GLY A 491 10.42 -37.84 6.70
N THR A 492 10.07 -36.55 6.81
CA THR A 492 9.44 -35.91 7.98
C THR A 492 7.97 -35.60 7.68
N GLY A 493 7.24 -34.96 8.61
CA GLY A 493 5.84 -34.60 8.42
C GLY A 493 4.86 -35.65 8.95
N ALA A 494 5.31 -36.50 9.89
CA ALA A 494 4.40 -37.47 10.51
C ALA A 494 3.25 -36.74 11.24
N GLU A 495 2.07 -37.39 11.30
CA GLU A 495 0.89 -36.84 11.99
C GLU A 495 1.17 -36.53 13.49
N THR A 496 2.13 -37.23 14.09
CA THR A 496 2.55 -37.01 15.49
C THR A 496 3.46 -35.80 15.70
N GLU A 497 3.95 -35.16 14.64
CA GLU A 497 4.76 -33.95 14.71
C GLU A 497 3.84 -32.72 14.84
N THR A 498 3.41 -32.40 16.07
CA THR A 498 2.38 -31.38 16.32
C THR A 498 2.92 -30.09 16.96
N GLY A 499 4.21 -29.80 16.82
CA GLY A 499 4.86 -28.68 17.50
C GLY A 499 5.42 -29.05 18.87
N LYS A 500 6.09 -28.10 19.52
CA LYS A 500 6.78 -28.29 20.81
C LYS A 500 6.67 -27.03 21.69
N GLY A 501 6.75 -27.21 23.00
CA GLY A 501 6.77 -26.08 23.94
C GLY A 501 5.50 -25.23 23.82
N ALA A 502 5.66 -23.92 23.63
CA ALA A 502 4.53 -23.01 23.45
C ALA A 502 3.76 -23.27 22.15
N GLY A 503 4.44 -23.72 21.09
CA GLY A 503 3.83 -24.07 19.80
C GLY A 503 3.17 -25.44 19.73
N LEU A 504 3.04 -26.18 20.84
CA LEU A 504 2.35 -27.47 20.84
C LEU A 504 0.88 -27.30 20.41
N GLY A 505 0.49 -28.00 19.34
CA GLY A 505 -0.81 -27.90 18.68
C GLY A 505 -0.88 -26.86 17.55
N ALA A 506 0.20 -26.09 17.30
CA ALA A 506 0.28 -25.10 16.23
C ALA A 506 0.86 -25.66 14.92
N THR A 507 1.09 -26.97 14.85
CA THR A 507 1.47 -27.68 13.63
C THR A 507 0.50 -28.83 13.37
N ILE A 508 -0.05 -28.88 12.16
CA ILE A 508 -1.01 -29.89 11.72
C ILE A 508 -0.48 -30.51 10.43
N ASN A 509 0.10 -31.69 10.55
CA ASN A 509 0.47 -32.51 9.41
C ASN A 509 -0.66 -33.47 9.03
N VAL A 510 -0.94 -33.55 7.74
CA VAL A 510 -1.88 -34.50 7.14
C VAL A 510 -1.11 -35.37 6.15
N PRO A 511 -0.40 -36.40 6.63
CA PRO A 511 0.32 -37.33 5.78
C PRO A 511 -0.68 -38.18 4.98
N LEU A 512 -0.52 -38.21 3.66
CA LEU A 512 -1.34 -38.99 2.74
C LEU A 512 -0.49 -40.03 1.98
N PRO A 513 -1.01 -41.23 1.70
CA PRO A 513 -0.31 -42.21 0.87
C PRO A 513 -0.23 -41.75 -0.58
N ALA A 514 0.78 -42.24 -1.32
CA ALA A 514 0.85 -42.03 -2.77
C ALA A 514 -0.44 -42.50 -3.46
N GLY A 515 -0.88 -41.75 -4.46
CA GLY A 515 -2.10 -41.99 -5.23
C GLY A 515 -3.37 -41.36 -4.64
N SER A 516 -3.28 -40.67 -3.50
CA SER A 516 -4.38 -39.88 -2.95
C SER A 516 -4.81 -38.78 -3.93
N GLY A 517 -6.10 -38.49 -3.97
CA GLY A 517 -6.70 -37.58 -4.95
C GLY A 517 -7.55 -36.48 -4.32
N ASP A 518 -8.43 -35.90 -5.14
CA ASP A 518 -9.27 -34.75 -4.77
C ASP A 518 -10.00 -34.93 -3.43
N ASP A 519 -10.67 -36.07 -3.22
CA ASP A 519 -11.48 -36.31 -2.03
C ASP A 519 -10.62 -36.33 -0.75
N ASP A 520 -9.41 -36.89 -0.80
CA ASP A 520 -8.50 -36.95 0.34
C ASP A 520 -8.00 -35.55 0.73
N PHE A 521 -7.65 -34.72 -0.27
CA PHE A 521 -7.22 -33.35 -0.06
C PHE A 521 -8.37 -32.46 0.45
N LEU A 522 -9.56 -32.58 -0.14
CA LEU A 522 -10.74 -31.85 0.32
C LEU A 522 -11.12 -32.24 1.75
N GLU A 523 -11.08 -33.53 2.08
CA GLU A 523 -11.32 -34.00 3.44
C GLU A 523 -10.30 -33.42 4.44
N ALA A 524 -9.01 -33.36 4.08
CA ALA A 524 -7.99 -32.72 4.91
C ALA A 524 -8.31 -31.23 5.17
N PHE A 525 -8.76 -30.51 4.15
CA PHE A 525 -9.06 -29.08 4.26
C PHE A 525 -10.34 -28.81 5.06
N GLU A 526 -11.39 -29.58 4.82
CA GLU A 526 -12.69 -29.40 5.45
C GLU A 526 -12.69 -29.89 6.91
N LYS A 527 -12.07 -31.04 7.18
CA LYS A 527 -12.13 -31.67 8.51
C LYS A 527 -10.97 -31.28 9.43
N LYS A 528 -9.81 -30.90 8.90
CA LYS A 528 -8.63 -30.54 9.70
C LYS A 528 -8.27 -29.05 9.61
N LEU A 529 -8.06 -28.50 8.41
CA LEU A 529 -7.66 -27.10 8.25
C LEU A 529 -8.73 -26.12 8.74
N THR A 530 -9.96 -26.23 8.21
CA THR A 530 -11.01 -25.23 8.45
C THR A 530 -11.34 -25.08 9.94
N PRO A 531 -11.58 -26.15 10.73
CA PRO A 531 -11.84 -26.02 12.16
C PRO A 531 -10.65 -25.45 12.93
N ALA A 532 -9.42 -25.82 12.55
CA ALA A 532 -8.21 -25.30 13.19
C ALA A 532 -8.02 -23.80 12.93
N ALA A 533 -8.23 -23.38 11.68
CA ALA A 533 -8.13 -21.98 11.28
C ALA A 533 -9.22 -21.12 11.95
N ASP A 534 -10.46 -21.60 12.01
CA ASP A 534 -11.56 -20.90 12.69
C ASP A 534 -11.30 -20.75 14.20
N ALA A 535 -10.68 -21.75 14.84
CA ALA A 535 -10.27 -21.67 16.24
C ALA A 535 -9.09 -20.68 16.44
N PHE A 536 -8.11 -20.72 15.55
CA PHE A 536 -6.92 -19.89 15.60
C PHE A 536 -7.23 -18.42 15.32
N ARG A 537 -8.18 -18.13 14.41
CA ARG A 537 -8.56 -16.79 13.91
C ARG A 537 -7.33 -16.02 13.44
N PRO A 538 -6.72 -16.41 12.30
CA PRO A 538 -5.52 -15.75 11.80
C PRO A 538 -5.80 -14.29 11.45
N ASP A 539 -4.78 -13.45 11.59
CA ASP A 539 -4.77 -12.04 11.16
C ASP A 539 -4.27 -11.89 9.72
N PHE A 540 -3.60 -12.91 9.18
CA PHE A 540 -3.08 -13.00 7.82
C PHE A 540 -2.92 -14.47 7.39
N VAL A 541 -3.14 -14.78 6.11
CA VAL A 541 -2.99 -16.13 5.56
C VAL A 541 -1.92 -16.16 4.47
N PHE A 542 -1.01 -17.13 4.57
CA PHE A 542 -0.11 -17.52 3.48
C PHE A 542 -0.49 -18.89 2.93
N VAL A 543 -0.25 -19.06 1.63
CA VAL A 543 -0.28 -20.38 0.98
C VAL A 543 1.09 -20.69 0.39
N SER A 544 1.69 -21.80 0.83
CA SER A 544 2.78 -22.48 0.10
C SER A 544 2.12 -23.31 -1.00
N ALA A 545 2.04 -22.72 -2.19
CA ALA A 545 1.28 -23.24 -3.31
C ALA A 545 2.17 -24.03 -4.27
N GLY A 546 2.48 -25.27 -3.89
CA GLY A 546 3.02 -26.26 -4.81
C GLY A 546 1.92 -26.89 -5.66
N PHE A 547 2.21 -27.17 -6.93
CA PHE A 547 1.25 -27.83 -7.83
C PHE A 547 1.74 -29.21 -8.29
N ASP A 548 2.65 -29.80 -7.53
CA ASP A 548 3.23 -31.13 -7.76
C ASP A 548 2.39 -32.29 -7.19
N ALA A 549 1.31 -32.00 -6.47
CA ALA A 549 0.28 -33.01 -6.18
C ALA A 549 -0.60 -33.32 -7.42
N HIS A 550 -0.42 -32.57 -8.52
CA HIS A 550 -1.19 -32.75 -9.74
C HIS A 550 -0.98 -34.15 -10.34
N GLU A 551 -2.04 -34.76 -10.87
CA GLU A 551 -2.02 -36.12 -11.43
C GLU A 551 -1.02 -36.37 -12.57
N ASN A 552 -0.60 -35.28 -13.23
CA ASN A 552 0.37 -35.28 -14.34
C ASN A 552 1.75 -34.72 -13.94
N ASP A 553 2.01 -34.57 -12.63
CA ASP A 553 3.32 -34.16 -12.15
C ASP A 553 4.37 -35.27 -12.31
N THR A 554 5.64 -34.90 -12.48
CA THR A 554 6.74 -35.83 -12.72
C THR A 554 7.55 -36.19 -11.47
N LEU A 555 7.45 -35.41 -10.40
CA LEU A 555 8.12 -35.65 -9.12
C LEU A 555 7.15 -35.93 -7.97
N GLY A 556 5.87 -35.61 -8.13
CA GLY A 556 4.84 -36.03 -7.19
C GLY A 556 4.51 -37.53 -7.29
N GLY A 557 3.38 -37.89 -6.68
CA GLY A 557 2.83 -39.24 -6.74
C GLY A 557 1.33 -39.26 -6.44
N MET A 558 0.67 -38.11 -6.54
CA MET A 558 -0.73 -37.90 -6.18
C MET A 558 -1.62 -37.82 -7.43
N ARG A 559 -2.92 -37.73 -7.22
CA ARG A 559 -3.95 -37.68 -8.27
C ARG A 559 -4.87 -36.47 -8.11
N VAL A 560 -4.31 -35.34 -7.69
CA VAL A 560 -5.09 -34.10 -7.55
C VAL A 560 -5.34 -33.52 -8.93
N THR A 561 -6.58 -33.18 -9.22
CA THR A 561 -6.97 -32.57 -10.50
C THR A 561 -6.76 -31.05 -10.46
N THR A 562 -6.60 -30.44 -11.64
CA THR A 562 -6.59 -28.98 -11.80
C THR A 562 -7.76 -28.31 -11.09
N GLY A 563 -8.97 -28.87 -11.23
CA GLY A 563 -10.19 -28.32 -10.63
C GLY A 563 -10.18 -28.37 -9.10
N CYS A 564 -9.49 -29.33 -8.50
CA CYS A 564 -9.37 -29.43 -7.06
C CYS A 564 -8.52 -28.31 -6.47
N PHE A 565 -7.41 -27.91 -7.11
CA PHE A 565 -6.64 -26.74 -6.65
C PHE A 565 -7.52 -25.48 -6.56
N GLY A 566 -8.45 -25.28 -7.50
CA GLY A 566 -9.45 -24.21 -7.41
C GLY A 566 -10.41 -24.34 -6.21
N LYS A 567 -10.78 -25.56 -5.81
CA LYS A 567 -11.60 -25.78 -4.60
C LYS A 567 -10.81 -25.52 -3.32
N LEU A 568 -9.57 -26.04 -3.23
CA LEU A 568 -8.66 -25.79 -2.10
C LEU A 568 -8.44 -24.28 -1.90
N THR A 569 -8.22 -23.57 -3.02
CA THR A 569 -8.08 -22.11 -3.02
C THR A 569 -9.28 -21.41 -2.42
N ARG A 570 -10.51 -21.76 -2.84
CA ARG A 570 -11.74 -21.15 -2.30
C ARG A 570 -11.93 -21.43 -0.82
N ILE A 571 -11.54 -22.61 -0.33
CA ILE A 571 -11.57 -22.91 1.11
C ILE A 571 -10.65 -21.95 1.88
N VAL A 572 -9.40 -21.81 1.44
CA VAL A 572 -8.42 -20.94 2.10
C VAL A 572 -8.78 -19.46 1.98
N LYS A 573 -9.23 -19.01 0.80
CA LYS A 573 -9.76 -17.65 0.60
C LYS A 573 -10.93 -17.37 1.53
N GLY A 574 -11.87 -18.29 1.66
CA GLY A 574 -13.00 -18.16 2.59
C GLY A 574 -12.55 -18.07 4.05
N ILE A 575 -11.50 -18.77 4.47
CA ILE A 575 -10.89 -18.61 5.79
C ILE A 575 -10.36 -17.19 5.97
N ALA A 576 -9.62 -16.67 4.98
CA ALA A 576 -9.05 -15.33 5.02
C ALA A 576 -10.14 -14.24 5.06
N GLU A 577 -11.21 -14.37 4.27
CA GLU A 577 -12.35 -13.46 4.28
C GLU A 577 -13.02 -13.39 5.65
N ARG A 578 -13.28 -14.55 6.27
CA ARG A 578 -13.93 -14.61 7.59
C ARG A 578 -13.05 -14.14 8.74
N SER A 579 -11.74 -14.36 8.66
CA SER A 579 -10.84 -14.16 9.81
C SER A 579 -10.00 -12.89 9.71
N CYS A 580 -9.58 -12.51 8.51
CA CYS A 580 -8.61 -11.45 8.30
C CYS A 580 -8.92 -10.54 7.10
N GLN A 581 -10.21 -10.30 6.82
CA GLN A 581 -10.64 -9.34 5.78
C GLN A 581 -10.07 -9.66 4.39
N GLY A 582 -9.92 -10.95 4.07
CA GLY A 582 -9.42 -11.41 2.77
C GLY A 582 -7.91 -11.38 2.60
N ARG A 583 -7.14 -10.92 3.61
CA ARG A 583 -5.67 -10.82 3.52
C ARG A 583 -5.00 -12.18 3.29
N LEU A 584 -4.61 -12.42 2.05
CA LEU A 584 -4.03 -13.69 1.59
C LEU A 584 -2.90 -13.44 0.60
N VAL A 585 -1.75 -14.10 0.81
CA VAL A 585 -0.66 -14.16 -0.17
C VAL A 585 -0.32 -15.63 -0.45
N SER A 586 -0.43 -16.03 -1.70
CA SER A 586 -0.05 -17.35 -2.19
C SER A 586 1.31 -17.29 -2.86
N VAL A 587 2.18 -18.26 -2.61
CA VAL A 587 3.58 -18.26 -3.05
C VAL A 587 3.88 -19.58 -3.74
N LEU A 588 4.36 -19.52 -4.98
CA LEU A 588 4.70 -20.71 -5.76
C LEU A 588 5.83 -21.50 -5.10
N GLU A 589 5.61 -22.80 -4.89
CA GLU A 589 6.62 -23.77 -4.41
C GLU A 589 6.98 -24.76 -5.54
N GLY A 590 6.59 -26.03 -5.43
CA GLY A 590 6.78 -27.10 -6.40
C GLY A 590 5.78 -27.15 -7.56
N GLY A 591 5.85 -28.21 -8.36
CA GLY A 591 5.07 -28.40 -9.59
C GLY A 591 5.94 -28.41 -10.84
N TYR A 592 6.11 -29.58 -11.44
CA TYR A 592 7.16 -29.91 -12.42
C TYR A 592 6.59 -30.47 -13.73
N GLY A 593 5.34 -30.94 -13.73
CA GLY A 593 4.56 -31.17 -14.94
C GLY A 593 4.07 -29.85 -15.54
N LEU A 594 4.76 -29.31 -16.56
CA LEU A 594 4.54 -27.93 -17.05
C LEU A 594 3.08 -27.58 -17.40
N GLU A 595 2.36 -28.48 -18.06
CA GLU A 595 0.96 -28.26 -18.44
C GLU A 595 0.02 -28.29 -17.22
N GLY A 596 0.22 -29.27 -16.32
CA GLY A 596 -0.52 -29.38 -15.07
C GLY A 596 -0.27 -28.19 -14.14
N LEU A 597 0.99 -27.75 -14.03
CA LEU A 597 1.39 -26.55 -13.30
C LEU A 597 0.66 -25.31 -13.84
N ALA A 598 0.79 -25.02 -15.13
CA ALA A 598 0.26 -23.80 -15.71
C ALA A 598 -1.28 -23.75 -15.61
N SER A 599 -1.97 -24.87 -15.87
CA SER A 599 -3.42 -24.96 -15.73
C SER A 599 -3.90 -24.85 -14.28
N SER A 600 -3.14 -25.40 -13.33
CA SER A 600 -3.48 -25.32 -11.90
C SER A 600 -3.26 -23.92 -11.34
N VAL A 601 -2.17 -23.23 -11.76
CA VAL A 601 -1.94 -21.82 -11.42
C VAL A 601 -3.03 -20.92 -11.98
N GLU A 602 -3.44 -21.12 -13.24
CA GLU A 602 -4.57 -20.39 -13.84
C GLU A 602 -5.85 -20.58 -13.01
N THR A 603 -6.17 -21.83 -12.66
CA THR A 603 -7.37 -22.17 -11.88
C THR A 603 -7.30 -21.60 -10.45
N HIS A 604 -6.13 -21.61 -9.84
CA HIS A 604 -5.86 -20.98 -8.55
C HIS A 604 -6.09 -19.46 -8.61
N LEU A 605 -5.52 -18.78 -9.61
CA LEU A 605 -5.70 -17.35 -9.82
C LEU A 605 -7.17 -16.96 -10.06
N ARG A 606 -7.89 -17.70 -10.91
CA ARG A 606 -9.34 -17.48 -11.10
C ARG A 606 -10.11 -17.59 -9.79
N ALA A 607 -9.81 -18.60 -8.97
CA ALA A 607 -10.43 -18.75 -7.66
C ALA A 607 -10.03 -17.67 -6.63
N LEU A 608 -8.89 -16.99 -6.81
CA LEU A 608 -8.50 -15.83 -6.01
C LEU A 608 -9.23 -14.55 -6.44
N MET A 609 -9.58 -14.45 -7.73
CA MET A 609 -10.29 -13.32 -8.32
C MET A 609 -11.81 -13.38 -8.11
N ASP A 610 -12.38 -14.59 -8.06
CA ASP A 610 -13.78 -14.89 -7.70
C ASP A 610 -14.10 -14.36 -6.30
#